data_AF-A0A3E0QWR6-F1
#
_entry.id   AF-A0A3E0QWR6-F1
#
_cell.length_a   1.000
_cell.length_b   1.000
_cell.length_c   1.000
_cell.angle_alpha   90.00
_cell.angle_beta   90.00
_cell.angle_gamma   90.00
#
_symmetry.space_group_name_H-M   'P 1'
#
loop_
_entity.id
_entity.type
_entity.pdbx_description
1 polymer ?
#
loop_
_entity_poly.entity_id
_entity_poly.type
_entity_poly.pdbx_seq_one_letter_code
_entity_poly.pdbx_strand_id
1 'polypeptide(L)'
;MGCCGNEMAMSCCPDKKYVQDKVCTPWNGTVDDAALDIVVYNNNVSQNIYGSGYVQYDVGPADITLTVLDAAGGTLSTTTLAPGTSTSFTYRRFSTIQLTLPATAGTYQGEFCITPRYAI
;
A
#
# COMPACT_ATOMS: atom_id res chain seq x y z
N MET A 1 5.75 -3.03 -25.19
CA MET A 1 6.67 -3.54 -26.22
C MET A 1 7.95 -2.72 -26.14
N GLY A 2 9.05 -3.33 -25.71
CA GLY A 2 10.35 -2.67 -25.60
C GLY A 2 11.44 -3.72 -25.76
N CYS A 3 12.14 -3.63 -26.89
CA CYS A 3 13.28 -4.46 -27.26
C CYS A 3 14.36 -4.47 -26.18
N CYS A 4 14.78 -5.66 -25.74
CA CYS A 4 16.17 -5.87 -25.35
C CYS A 4 16.95 -6.18 -26.64
N GLY A 5 18.02 -5.42 -26.88
CA GLY A 5 18.61 -5.21 -28.19
C GLY A 5 19.32 -6.41 -28.83
N ASN A 6 19.19 -6.43 -30.16
CA ASN A 6 20.04 -6.98 -31.20
C ASN A 6 20.45 -8.47 -31.22
N GLU A 7 19.78 -9.16 -32.16
CA GLU A 7 20.32 -9.93 -33.28
C GLU A 7 20.96 -11.31 -33.02
N MET A 8 20.16 -12.33 -33.42
CA MET A 8 20.53 -13.70 -33.81
C MET A 8 20.41 -14.85 -32.80
N ALA A 9 19.71 -14.67 -31.68
CA ALA A 9 19.20 -15.82 -30.93
C ALA A 9 17.79 -15.54 -30.43
N MET A 10 16.85 -16.47 -30.66
CA MET A 10 15.58 -16.53 -29.94
C MET A 10 15.80 -16.89 -28.47
N SER A 11 16.67 -16.16 -27.77
CA SER A 11 16.79 -16.25 -26.32
C SER A 11 15.70 -15.36 -25.74
N CYS A 12 14.56 -15.95 -25.39
CA CYS A 12 13.64 -15.37 -24.43
C CYS A 12 14.47 -14.77 -23.29
N CYS A 13 14.28 -13.49 -22.96
CA CYS A 13 14.82 -12.94 -21.73
C CYS A 13 14.52 -13.96 -20.60
N PRO A 14 15.51 -14.34 -19.78
CA PRO A 14 15.27 -15.32 -18.72
C PRO A 14 14.07 -14.84 -17.90
N ASP A 15 13.07 -15.72 -17.73
CA ASP A 15 11.85 -15.38 -17.01
C ASP A 15 12.22 -14.80 -15.65
N LYS A 16 11.95 -13.52 -15.47
CA LYS A 16 12.13 -12.88 -14.17
C LYS A 16 11.10 -13.52 -13.26
N LYS A 17 11.57 -14.32 -12.31
CA LYS A 17 10.71 -14.93 -11.29
C LYS A 17 10.21 -13.81 -10.39
N TYR A 18 8.94 -13.47 -10.53
CA TYR A 18 8.26 -12.52 -9.66
C TYR A 18 7.34 -13.28 -8.71
N VAL A 19 7.33 -12.88 -7.44
CA VAL A 19 6.26 -13.25 -6.51
C VAL A 19 5.13 -12.24 -6.69
N GLN A 20 3.89 -12.73 -6.74
CA GLN A 20 2.69 -11.90 -6.82
C GLN A 20 1.61 -12.49 -5.90
N ASP A 21 1.73 -12.19 -4.61
CA ASP A 21 0.76 -12.63 -3.62
C ASP A 21 -0.26 -11.54 -3.38
N LYS A 22 -1.54 -11.89 -3.32
CA LYS A 22 -2.59 -10.96 -2.88
C LYS A 22 -2.82 -11.19 -1.39
N VAL A 23 -2.58 -10.17 -0.59
CA VAL A 23 -2.81 -10.17 0.86
C VAL A 23 -3.90 -9.16 1.16
N CYS A 24 -4.93 -9.62 1.87
CA CYS A 24 -6.04 -8.81 2.33
C CYS A 24 -6.18 -8.99 3.84
N THR A 25 -6.23 -7.89 4.56
CA THR A 25 -6.31 -7.88 6.02
C THR A 25 -7.34 -6.84 6.45
N PRO A 26 -8.30 -7.20 7.32
CA PRO A 26 -9.13 -6.21 7.98
C PRO A 26 -8.25 -5.36 8.89
N TRP A 27 -8.51 -4.07 8.94
CA TRP A 27 -7.88 -3.15 9.88
C TRP A 27 -8.95 -2.50 10.75
N ASN A 28 -8.61 -2.24 12.01
CA ASN A 28 -9.45 -1.51 12.94
C ASN A 28 -8.58 -0.64 13.85
N GLY A 29 -9.16 0.44 14.33
CA GLY A 29 -8.56 1.33 15.31
C GLY A 29 -9.62 1.96 16.19
N THR A 30 -9.35 2.08 17.47
CA THR A 30 -10.18 2.85 18.41
C THR A 30 -9.39 4.07 18.83
N VAL A 31 -9.97 5.24 18.62
CA VAL A 31 -9.40 6.52 19.06
C VAL A 31 -10.22 7.02 20.25
N ASP A 32 -9.54 7.43 21.32
CA ASP A 32 -10.18 8.04 22.48
C ASP A 32 -10.07 9.58 22.45
N ASP A 33 -8.84 10.13 22.38
CA ASP A 33 -8.61 11.59 22.37
C ASP A 33 -7.30 12.02 21.66
N ALA A 34 -6.57 11.07 21.05
CA ALA A 34 -5.32 11.33 20.36
C ALA A 34 -5.30 10.67 18.99
N ALA A 35 -4.76 11.37 17.99
CA ALA A 35 -4.58 10.81 16.66
C ALA A 35 -3.73 9.52 16.73
N LEU A 36 -4.10 8.53 15.92
CA LEU A 36 -3.48 7.21 15.92
C LEU A 36 -2.99 6.86 14.52
N ASP A 37 -1.72 6.49 14.40
CA ASP A 37 -1.16 5.96 13.18
C ASP A 37 -1.16 4.42 13.21
N ILE A 38 -1.77 3.81 12.20
CA ILE A 38 -1.84 2.37 12.01
C ILE A 38 -1.01 1.99 10.79
N VAL A 39 0.06 1.23 11.00
CA VAL A 39 0.85 0.67 9.90
C VAL A 39 0.14 -0.56 9.35
N VAL A 40 -0.45 -0.45 8.15
CA VAL A 40 -1.16 -1.55 7.48
C VAL A 40 -0.26 -2.41 6.61
N TYR A 41 0.88 -1.85 6.17
CA TYR A 41 1.88 -2.60 5.42
C TYR A 41 3.27 -2.05 5.68
N ASN A 42 4.23 -2.96 5.91
CA ASN A 42 5.65 -2.63 5.99
C ASN A 42 6.45 -3.65 5.18
N ASN A 43 7.30 -3.16 4.29
CA ASN A 43 8.16 -3.96 3.45
C ASN A 43 9.61 -3.90 3.97
N ASN A 44 10.14 -5.07 4.33
CA ASN A 44 11.52 -5.26 4.75
C ASN A 44 12.35 -6.11 3.77
N VAL A 45 11.78 -6.51 2.63
CA VAL A 45 12.39 -7.49 1.72
C VAL A 45 13.27 -6.82 0.66
N SER A 46 12.81 -5.72 0.05
CA SER A 46 13.57 -5.04 -1.02
C SER A 46 13.09 -3.60 -1.23
N GLN A 47 13.97 -2.71 -1.70
CA GLN A 47 13.59 -1.32 -2.01
C GLN A 47 12.87 -1.16 -3.36
N ASN A 48 12.89 -2.18 -4.23
CA ASN A 48 12.33 -2.10 -5.58
C ASN A 48 11.05 -2.93 -5.75
N ILE A 49 10.08 -2.73 -4.85
CA ILE A 49 8.77 -3.36 -4.91
C ILE A 49 7.79 -2.47 -5.68
N TYR A 50 6.89 -3.12 -6.41
CA TYR A 50 5.69 -2.53 -6.97
C TYR A 50 4.49 -3.09 -6.23
N GLY A 51 3.56 -2.26 -5.79
CA GLY A 51 2.38 -2.70 -5.05
C GLY A 51 1.15 -2.03 -5.62
N SER A 52 0.19 -2.84 -6.06
CA SER A 52 -1.15 -2.38 -6.40
C SER A 52 -2.13 -2.92 -5.38
N GLY A 53 -3.11 -2.12 -4.99
CA GLY A 53 -4.03 -2.49 -3.93
C GLY A 53 -5.20 -1.54 -3.80
N TYR A 54 -5.96 -1.73 -2.73
CA TYR A 54 -7.01 -0.82 -2.33
C TYR A 54 -7.09 -0.72 -0.81
N VAL A 55 -7.63 0.39 -0.37
CA VAL A 55 -8.05 0.62 1.02
C VAL A 55 -9.53 0.92 0.98
N GLN A 56 -10.29 0.16 1.74
CA GLN A 56 -11.69 0.38 1.99
C GLN A 56 -11.84 0.90 3.42
N TYR A 57 -12.59 1.98 3.58
CA TYR A 57 -12.94 2.54 4.87
C TYR A 57 -14.45 2.36 5.06
N ASP A 58 -14.83 1.35 5.83
CA ASP A 58 -16.21 0.91 5.97
C ASP A 58 -17.01 1.86 6.86
N VAL A 59 -16.52 2.09 8.06
CA VAL A 59 -17.21 2.89 9.07
C VAL A 59 -16.22 3.58 9.99
N GLY A 60 -16.55 4.83 10.31
CA GLY A 60 -15.96 5.55 11.42
C GLY A 60 -16.48 6.98 11.51
N PRO A 61 -16.09 7.71 12.56
CA PRO A 61 -16.69 9.00 12.92
C PRO A 61 -16.16 10.20 12.13
N ALA A 62 -15.02 10.05 11.43
CA ALA A 62 -14.36 11.14 10.70
C ALA A 62 -13.52 10.62 9.53
N ASP A 63 -13.03 11.52 8.68
CA ASP A 63 -12.13 11.21 7.58
C ASP A 63 -10.78 10.70 8.08
N ILE A 64 -10.19 9.75 7.36
CA ILE A 64 -8.86 9.19 7.66
C ILE A 64 -7.87 9.57 6.56
N THR A 65 -6.58 9.54 6.85
CA THR A 65 -5.53 9.81 5.85
C THR A 65 -4.68 8.58 5.61
N LEU A 66 -4.69 8.08 4.38
CA LEU A 66 -3.73 7.10 3.89
C LEU A 66 -2.44 7.82 3.52
N THR A 67 -1.32 7.39 4.10
CA THR A 67 0.01 7.90 3.82
C THR A 67 0.91 6.77 3.35
N VAL A 68 1.59 6.98 2.22
CA VAL A 68 2.58 6.06 1.68
C VAL A 68 3.96 6.69 1.83
N LEU A 69 4.86 5.96 2.46
CA LEU A 69 6.21 6.41 2.81
C LEU A 69 7.26 5.63 2.03
N ASP A 70 8.35 6.30 1.68
CA ASP A 70 9.56 5.68 1.16
C ASP A 70 10.42 5.07 2.29
N ALA A 71 11.56 4.47 1.92
CA ALA A 71 12.47 3.84 2.88
C ALA A 71 13.21 4.83 3.81
N ALA A 72 13.24 6.12 3.48
CA ALA A 72 13.79 7.18 4.31
C ALA A 72 12.73 7.85 5.22
N GLY A 73 11.46 7.40 5.15
CA GLY A 73 10.34 8.01 5.85
C GLY A 73 9.75 9.24 5.14
N GLY A 74 10.16 9.50 3.89
CA GLY A 74 9.60 10.56 3.06
C GLY A 74 8.21 10.20 2.54
N THR A 75 7.29 11.15 2.57
CA THR A 75 5.94 10.97 2.04
C THR A 75 5.93 10.92 0.52
N LEU A 76 5.55 9.78 -0.05
CA LEU A 76 5.36 9.60 -1.48
C LEU A 76 3.98 10.06 -1.93
N SER A 77 2.96 9.77 -1.13
CA SER A 77 1.57 10.10 -1.45
C SER A 77 0.71 10.13 -0.20
N THR A 78 -0.28 11.02 -0.21
CA THR A 78 -1.33 11.08 0.80
C THR A 78 -2.69 11.06 0.13
N THR A 79 -3.66 10.40 0.74
CA THR A 79 -5.04 10.36 0.25
C THR A 79 -5.99 10.37 1.43
N THR A 80 -6.93 11.30 1.42
CA THR A 80 -7.99 11.36 2.44
C THR A 80 -9.16 10.49 2.03
N LEU A 81 -9.71 9.73 2.97
CA LEU A 81 -10.84 8.83 2.79
C LEU A 81 -11.95 9.20 3.77
N ALA A 82 -13.15 9.42 3.25
CA ALA A 82 -14.34 9.61 4.06
C ALA A 82 -14.96 8.25 4.46
N PRO A 83 -15.72 8.15 5.55
CA PRO A 83 -16.41 6.92 5.92
C PRO A 83 -17.31 6.39 4.80
N GLY A 84 -17.27 5.08 4.55
CA GLY A 84 -18.02 4.42 3.47
C GLY A 84 -17.40 4.57 2.08
N THR A 85 -16.16 5.04 1.98
CA THR A 85 -15.45 5.19 0.70
C THR A 85 -14.29 4.20 0.58
N SER A 86 -13.82 4.01 -0.65
CA SER A 86 -12.63 3.23 -0.94
C SER A 86 -11.74 3.96 -1.94
N THR A 87 -10.45 3.66 -1.89
CA THR A 87 -9.47 4.13 -2.86
C THR A 87 -8.62 2.97 -3.34
N SER A 88 -8.23 3.03 -4.61
CA SER A 88 -7.26 2.10 -5.18
C SER A 88 -5.95 2.82 -5.41
N PHE A 89 -4.86 2.08 -5.33
CA PHE A 89 -3.54 2.66 -5.47
C PHE A 89 -2.60 1.75 -6.25
N THR A 90 -1.58 2.36 -6.84
CA THR A 90 -0.44 1.67 -7.42
C THR A 90 0.81 2.49 -7.15
N TYR A 91 1.68 1.97 -6.31
CA TYR A 91 2.92 2.63 -5.91
C TYR A 91 4.14 1.76 -6.21
N ARG A 92 5.29 2.41 -6.31
CA ARG A 92 6.59 1.77 -6.50
C ARG A 92 7.59 2.37 -5.53
N ARG A 93 8.56 1.57 -5.08
CA ARG A 93 9.63 2.00 -4.16
C ARG A 93 9.11 2.58 -2.83
N PHE A 94 7.96 2.11 -2.38
CA PHE A 94 7.44 2.40 -1.05
C PHE A 94 7.98 1.38 -0.04
N SER A 95 8.09 1.81 1.21
CA SER A 95 8.47 0.95 2.33
C SER A 95 7.27 0.70 3.24
N THR A 96 6.53 1.76 3.56
CA THR A 96 5.47 1.72 4.57
C THR A 96 4.19 2.32 4.00
N ILE A 97 3.07 1.69 4.30
CA ILE A 97 1.75 2.26 4.10
C ILE A 97 1.09 2.32 5.47
N GLN A 98 0.63 3.51 5.84
CA GLN A 98 0.00 3.77 7.12
C GLN A 98 -1.30 4.56 6.95
N LEU A 99 -2.22 4.34 7.89
CA LEU A 99 -3.46 5.08 8.04
C LEU A 99 -3.34 5.96 9.28
N THR A 100 -3.55 7.26 9.11
CA THR A 100 -3.64 8.22 10.20
C THR A 100 -5.11 8.45 10.53
N LEU A 101 -5.52 8.04 11.72
CA LEU A 101 -6.82 8.31 12.30
C LEU A 101 -6.75 9.65 13.05
N PRO A 102 -7.71 10.57 12.83
CA PRO A 102 -7.72 11.86 13.52
C PRO A 102 -8.06 11.67 15.01
N ALA A 103 -7.85 12.70 15.83
CA ALA A 103 -8.22 12.74 17.24
C ALA A 103 -9.74 12.90 17.46
N THR A 104 -10.55 12.14 16.71
CA THR A 104 -12.01 12.08 16.88
C THR A 104 -12.35 10.75 17.52
N ALA A 105 -12.98 10.81 18.70
CA ALA A 105 -13.33 9.62 19.45
C ALA A 105 -14.24 8.68 18.63
N GLY A 106 -13.89 7.41 18.59
CA GLY A 106 -14.71 6.36 17.98
C GLY A 106 -13.91 5.23 17.35
N THR A 107 -14.65 4.28 16.78
CA THR A 107 -14.10 3.10 16.12
C THR A 107 -14.03 3.31 14.62
N TYR A 108 -12.86 3.05 14.06
CA TYR A 108 -12.57 3.10 12.63
C TYR A 108 -12.32 1.68 12.16
N GLN A 109 -12.95 1.28 11.06
CA GLN A 109 -12.84 -0.07 10.52
C GLN A 109 -12.82 -0.06 9.00
N GLY A 110 -12.10 -1.03 8.43
CA GLY A 110 -12.07 -1.22 7.00
C GLY A 110 -11.26 -2.43 6.56
N GLU A 111 -11.01 -2.51 5.27
CA GLU A 111 -10.19 -3.55 4.65
C GLU A 111 -8.99 -2.93 3.93
N PHE A 112 -7.82 -3.56 4.07
CA PHE A 112 -6.63 -3.23 3.31
C PHE A 112 -6.24 -4.44 2.47
N CYS A 113 -6.06 -4.23 1.18
CA CYS A 113 -5.58 -5.26 0.27
C CYS A 113 -4.41 -4.75 -0.56
N ILE A 114 -3.39 -5.57 -0.70
CA ILE A 114 -2.22 -5.27 -1.53
C ILE A 114 -1.75 -6.50 -2.29
N THR A 115 -1.21 -6.26 -3.48
CA THR A 115 -0.52 -7.26 -4.29
C THR A 115 0.89 -6.74 -4.60
N PRO A 116 1.88 -6.99 -3.73
CA PRO A 116 3.26 -6.67 -4.01
C PRO A 116 3.83 -7.58 -5.11
N ARG A 117 4.65 -7.00 -5.97
CA ARG A 117 5.44 -7.66 -7.01
C ARG A 117 6.91 -7.31 -6.80
N TYR A 118 7.71 -8.32 -6.54
CA TYR A 118 9.15 -8.20 -6.38
C TYR A 118 9.87 -9.37 -7.04
N ALA A 119 11.07 -9.11 -7.57
CA ALA A 119 11.89 -10.14 -8.20
C ALA A 119 12.56 -11.00 -7.12
N ILE A 120 12.64 -12.31 -7.38
CA ILE A 120 13.48 -13.26 -6.65
C ILE A 120 14.84 -13.37 -7.34
#